data_AF-A0A932PFS3-F1
#
_entry.id   AF-A0A932PFS3-F1
#
_cell.length_a   1.000
_cell.length_b   1.000
_cell.length_c   1.000
_cell.angle_alpha   90.00
_cell.angle_beta   90.00
_cell.angle_gamma   90.00
#
_symmetry.space_group_name_H-M   'P 1'
#
loop_
_entity.id
_entity.type
_entity.pdbx_description
1 polymer ?
#
loop_
_entity_poly.entity_id
_entity_poly.type
_entity_poly.pdbx_seq_one_letter_code
_entity_poly.pdbx_strand_id
1 'polypeptide(L)' 'MKKAKAKTREDQKPLPRMFLIPCSCGTTFAIAENFDRQGTHIRSFLPCPGCGKRHDPKNRVLRMDYNRERFWNVDGC' A
#
# COMPACT_ATOMS: atom_id res chain seq x y z
N MET A 1 21.73 -35.26 -3.59
CA MET A 1 20.34 -34.78 -3.42
C MET A 1 20.31 -33.73 -2.31
N LYS A 2 20.09 -32.44 -2.62
CA LYS A 2 20.05 -31.38 -1.60
C LYS A 2 18.65 -31.36 -0.96
N LYS A 3 18.56 -31.65 0.35
CA LYS A 3 17.28 -31.64 1.09
C LYS A 3 16.70 -30.23 1.11
N ALA A 4 15.46 -30.06 0.68
CA ALA A 4 14.73 -28.81 0.80
C ALA A 4 14.49 -28.50 2.30
N LYS A 5 14.93 -27.33 2.75
CA LYS A 5 14.75 -26.86 4.13
C LYS A 5 13.26 -26.55 4.33
N ALA A 6 12.60 -27.22 5.28
CA ALA A 6 11.21 -26.96 5.62
C ALA A 6 11.06 -25.51 6.11
N LYS A 7 10.23 -24.71 5.43
CA LYS A 7 9.89 -23.33 5.86
C LYS A 7 9.08 -23.40 7.14
N THR A 8 9.54 -22.73 8.19
CA THR A 8 8.86 -22.55 9.47
C THR A 8 7.53 -21.80 9.28
N ARG A 9 6.52 -21.99 10.17
CA ARG A 9 5.21 -21.32 10.07
C ARG A 9 5.27 -19.79 10.02
N GLU A 10 6.29 -19.17 10.61
CA GLU A 10 6.54 -17.72 10.52
C GLU A 10 6.90 -17.27 9.10
N ASP A 11 7.59 -18.11 8.31
CA ASP A 11 7.96 -17.81 6.93
C ASP A 11 6.76 -17.78 5.96
N GLN A 12 5.59 -18.24 6.42
CA GLN A 12 4.37 -18.38 5.62
C GLN A 12 3.36 -17.25 5.85
N LYS A 13 3.52 -16.40 6.87
CA LYS A 13 2.64 -15.24 7.02
C LYS A 13 2.95 -14.20 5.94
N PRO A 14 1.93 -13.66 5.25
CA PRO A 14 2.16 -12.55 4.33
C PRO A 14 2.74 -11.39 5.14
N LEU A 15 3.80 -10.80 4.60
CA LEU A 15 4.41 -9.62 5.21
C LEU A 15 3.44 -8.43 5.11
N PRO A 16 3.51 -7.47 6.05
CA PRO A 16 2.70 -6.27 6.00
C PRO A 16 2.87 -5.51 4.68
N ARG A 17 1.77 -4.92 4.22
CA ARG A 17 1.72 -4.08 3.03
C ARG A 17 0.94 -2.81 3.35
N MET A 18 1.41 -1.68 2.82
CA MET A 18 0.73 -0.40 2.90
C MET A 18 0.40 0.14 1.51
N PHE A 19 -0.71 0.87 1.44
CA PHE A 19 -1.17 1.58 0.26
C PHE A 19 -1.27 3.05 0.63
N LEU A 20 -0.57 3.90 -0.11
CA LEU A 20 -0.38 5.30 0.22
C LEU A 20 -0.81 6.18 -0.95
N ILE A 21 -1.43 7.32 -0.65
CA ILE A 21 -1.70 8.37 -1.63
C ILE A 21 -0.81 9.58 -1.31
N PRO A 22 0.11 9.97 -2.20
CA PRO A 22 0.85 11.21 -2.07
C PRO A 22 0.01 12.39 -2.56
N CYS A 23 -0.15 13.40 -1.70
CA CYS A 23 -0.76 14.67 -2.06
C CYS A 23 0.31 15.69 -2.49
N SER A 24 -0.02 16.54 -3.47
CA SER A 24 0.85 17.64 -3.90
C SER A 24 1.08 18.69 -2.80
N CYS A 25 0.32 18.67 -1.70
CA CYS A 25 0.59 19.52 -0.54
C CYS A 25 1.71 18.98 0.37
N GLY A 26 2.32 17.84 0.04
CA GLY A 26 3.37 17.18 0.83
C GLY A 26 2.86 16.14 1.83
N THR A 27 1.55 16.03 2.05
CA THR A 27 0.98 14.98 2.91
C THR A 27 0.85 13.67 2.13
N THR A 28 1.36 12.59 2.71
CA THR A 28 1.09 11.22 2.25
C THR A 28 0.25 10.51 3.29
N PHE A 29 -0.82 9.85 2.88
CA PHE A 29 -1.75 9.18 3.80
C PHE A 29 -2.08 7.77 3.34
N ALA A 30 -2.34 6.89 4.32
CA ALA A 30 -2.62 5.48 4.08
C ALA A 30 -4.10 5.22 3.73
N ILE A 31 -4.32 4.20 2.91
CA ILE A 31 -5.64 3.72 2.50
C ILE A 31 -5.74 2.20 2.67
N ALA A 32 -6.97 1.68 2.68
CA ALA A 32 -7.21 0.24 2.71
C ALA A 32 -6.86 -0.42 1.37
N GLU A 33 -6.40 -1.68 1.39
CA GLU A 33 -5.98 -2.45 0.20
C GLU A 33 -7.04 -2.53 -0.91
N ASN A 34 -8.32 -2.55 -0.54
CA ASN A 34 -9.43 -2.69 -1.49
C ASN A 34 -10.15 -1.36 -1.76
N PHE A 35 -9.57 -0.23 -1.36
CA PHE A 35 -10.24 1.05 -1.47
C PHE A 35 -10.41 1.51 -2.93
N ASP A 36 -9.47 1.13 -3.81
CA ASP A 36 -9.52 1.38 -5.26
C ASP A 36 -10.58 0.54 -6.01
N ARG A 37 -11.09 -0.54 -5.38
CA ARG A 37 -12.05 -1.47 -5.99
C ARG A 37 -13.50 -0.98 -5.93
N GLN A 38 -13.80 0.06 -5.13
CA GLN A 38 -15.17 0.52 -4.90
C GLN A 38 -15.50 1.81 -5.69
N GLY A 39 -15.72 1.64 -7.00
CA GLY A 39 -16.50 2.54 -7.85
C GLY A 39 -15.88 3.90 -8.22
N THR A 40 -16.27 4.42 -9.38
CA THR A 40 -15.84 5.71 -9.98
C THR A 40 -16.73 6.89 -9.58
N HIS A 41 -17.42 6.82 -8.43
CA HIS A 41 -18.27 7.91 -7.97
C HIS A 41 -17.41 9.02 -7.32
N ILE A 42 -17.83 10.28 -7.44
CA ILE A 42 -17.12 11.41 -6.81
C ILE A 42 -17.02 11.29 -5.28
N ARG A 43 -17.94 10.53 -4.65
CA ARG A 43 -17.89 10.15 -3.23
C ARG A 43 -16.74 9.18 -2.89
N SER A 44 -16.22 8.46 -3.88
CA SER A 44 -15.07 7.57 -3.74
C SER A 44 -13.75 8.33 -3.64
N PHE A 45 -13.74 9.63 -3.95
CA PHE A 45 -12.52 10.43 -3.89
C PHE A 45 -12.21 10.83 -2.44
N LEU A 46 -11.04 10.41 -1.96
CA LEU A 46 -10.60 10.65 -0.59
C LEU A 46 -10.12 12.09 -0.42
N PRO A 47 -10.62 12.84 0.57
CA PRO A 47 -10.06 14.13 0.91
C PRO A 47 -8.70 13.94 1.59
N CYS A 48 -7.70 14.68 1.14
CA CYS A 48 -6.40 14.77 1.81
C CYS A 48 -6.59 15.34 3.23
N PRO A 49 -6.06 14.70 4.27
CA PRO A 49 -6.18 15.20 5.64
C PRO A 49 -5.40 16.50 5.88
N GLY A 50 -4.44 16.85 5.01
CA GLY A 50 -3.66 18.08 5.10
C GLY A 50 -4.30 19.31 4.44
N CYS A 51 -4.87 19.15 3.24
CA CYS A 51 -5.38 20.30 2.45
C CYS A 51 -6.82 20.15 1.93
N GLY A 52 -7.51 19.05 2.22
CA GLY A 52 -8.88 18.79 1.77
C GLY A 52 -9.02 18.45 0.28
N LYS A 53 -7.94 18.53 -0.53
CA LYS A 53 -7.96 18.15 -1.94
C LYS A 53 -8.41 16.70 -2.09
N ARG A 54 -9.31 16.46 -3.04
CA ARG A 54 -9.85 15.12 -3.32
C ARG A 54 -8.93 14.35 -4.26
N HIS A 55 -8.62 13.10 -3.90
CA HIS A 55 -7.77 12.19 -4.67
C HIS A 55 -8.58 11.00 -5.18
N ASP A 56 -8.39 10.67 -6.46
CA ASP A 56 -8.94 9.46 -7.07
C ASP A 56 -8.14 8.23 -6.58
N PRO A 57 -8.78 7.26 -5.92
CA PRO A 57 -8.12 6.04 -5.47
C PRO A 57 -7.47 5.20 -6.57
N LYS A 58 -7.91 5.35 -7.83
CA LYS A 58 -7.31 4.61 -8.95
C LYS A 58 -6.04 5.27 -9.47
N ASN A 59 -5.84 6.55 -9.17
CA ASN A 59 -4.69 7.32 -9.64
C ASN A 59 -3.73 7.57 -8.47
N ARG A 60 -2.51 7.03 -8.59
CA ARG A 60 -1.34 7.30 -7.72
C ARG A 60 -1.34 6.59 -6.37
N VAL A 61 -1.80 5.35 -6.31
CA VAL A 61 -1.55 4.51 -5.13
C VAL A 61 -0.10 4.02 -5.18
N LEU A 62 0.70 4.48 -4.23
CA LEU A 62 2.00 3.92 -3.94
C LEU A 62 1.82 2.70 -3.04
N ARG A 63 2.43 1.59 -3.43
CA ARG A 63 2.41 0.36 -2.64
C ARG A 63 3.74 0.21 -1.95
N MET A 64 3.71 -0.08 -0.66
CA MET A 64 4.89 -0.36 0.14
C MET A 64 4.81 -1.77 0.71
N ASP A 65 5.76 -2.61 0.36
CA ASP A 65 5.88 -3.97 0.88
C ASP A 65 6.97 -3.99 1.97
N TYR A 66 6.63 -4.55 3.13
CA TYR A 66 7.61 -4.79 4.18
C TYR A 66 8.40 -6.06 3.84
N ASN A 67 9.72 -5.97 3.81
CA ASN A 67 10.55 -7.13 3.48
C ASN A 67 11.09 -7.85 4.71
N ARG A 68 11.76 -8.98 4.46
CA ARG A 68 12.35 -9.83 5.50
C ARG A 68 13.58 -9.23 6.17
N GLU A 69 14.23 -8.28 5.50
CA GLU A 69 15.38 -7.53 5.99
C GLU A 69 14.96 -6.32 6.84
N ARG A 70 13.65 -6.21 7.14
CA ARG A 70 13.05 -5.22 8.06
C ARG A 70 13.05 -3.79 7.54
N PHE A 71 13.00 -3.61 6.22
CA PHE A 71 12.78 -2.31 5.60
C PHE A 71 11.51 -2.29 4.73
N TRP A 72 10.99 -1.08 4.51
CA TRP A 72 9.88 -0.82 3.60
C TRP A 72 10.43 -0.53 2.21
N ASN A 73 9.93 -1.26 1.21
CA ASN A 73 10.23 -1.02 -0.20
C ASN A 73 9.01 -0.46 -0.90
N VAL A 74 9.22 0.55 -1.75
CA VAL A 74 8.20 1.00 -2.68
C VAL A 74 8.18 0.02 -3.85
N ASP A 75 7.03 -0.57 -4.12
CA ASP A 75 6.86 -1.53 -5.21
C ASP A 75 7.16 -0.85 -6.56
N GLY A 76 8.05 -1.41 -7.37
CA GLY A 76 8.42 -0.89 -8.70
C GLY A 76 9.60 0.08 -8.77
N CYS A 77 10.43 0.20 -7.73
CA CYS A 77 11.74 0.87 -7.79
C CYS A 77 12.85 -0.01 -7.22
#